data_AF-K0MU18-F1
#
_entry.id   AF-K0MU18-F1
#
_cell.length_a   1.000
_cell.length_b   1.000
_cell.length_c   1.000
_cell.angle_alpha   90.00
_cell.angle_beta   90.00
_cell.angle_gamma   90.00
#
_symmetry.space_group_name_H-M   'P 1'
#
loop_
_entity.id
_entity.type
_entity.pdbx_description
1 polymer ?
#
loop_
_entity_poly.entity_id
_entity_poly.type
_entity_poly.pdbx_seq_one_letter_code
_entity_poly.pdbx_strand_id
1 'polypeptide(L)' 'MTVKNSNIKIVSDSNDVWDLPETKFFYSAFSDTPNIGADELAALLSGKALVDLSDGEYIHWIQLTPDAIKTAKLRQ' A
#
# COMPACT_ATOMS: atom_id res chain seq x y z
N MET A 1 18.12 4.34 -10.70
CA MET A 1 18.29 3.65 -9.39
C MET A 1 16.91 3.57 -8.77
N THR A 2 16.29 2.40 -8.73
CA THR A 2 14.94 2.25 -8.16
C THR A 2 15.09 2.31 -6.65
N VAL A 3 14.62 3.40 -6.03
CA VAL A 3 14.56 3.51 -4.57
C VAL A 3 13.53 2.48 -4.11
N LYS A 4 14.00 1.33 -3.61
CA LYS A 4 13.13 0.42 -2.86
C LYS A 4 12.67 1.19 -1.63
N ASN A 5 11.38 1.49 -1.55
CA ASN A 5 10.82 2.10 -0.36
C ASN A 5 10.90 1.07 0.77
N SER A 6 11.81 1.27 1.73
CA SER A 6 12.20 0.27 2.75
C SER A 6 11.08 -0.06 3.75
N ASN A 7 10.04 0.77 3.77
CA ASN A 7 8.98 0.74 4.77
C ASN A 7 7.69 0.08 4.27
N ILE A 8 7.62 -0.29 2.98
CA ILE A 8 6.49 -1.05 2.42
C ILE A 8 6.90 -2.52 2.39
N LYS A 9 6.24 -3.36 3.19
CA LYS A 9 6.48 -4.81 3.26
C LYS A 9 5.41 -5.53 2.44
N ILE A 10 5.80 -6.57 1.70
CA ILE A 10 4.86 -7.47 1.03
C ILE A 10 4.58 -8.61 2.01
N VAL A 11 3.32 -8.75 2.40
CA VAL A 11 2.82 -9.83 3.26
C VAL A 11 1.81 -10.67 2.47
N SER A 12 1.64 -11.95 2.85
CA SER A 12 0.72 -12.87 2.18
C SER A 12 -0.58 -13.07 2.96
N ASP A 13 -0.51 -12.97 4.29
CA ASP A 13 -1.63 -13.05 5.22
C ASP A 13 -1.60 -11.87 6.21
N SER A 14 -2.75 -11.54 6.80
CA SER A 14 -2.81 -10.48 7.81
C SER A 14 -1.96 -10.81 9.04
N ASN A 15 -1.84 -12.08 9.44
CA ASN A 15 -1.02 -12.46 10.58
C ASN A 15 0.49 -12.22 10.37
N ASP A 16 0.97 -12.22 9.12
CA ASP A 16 2.39 -11.96 8.81
C ASP A 16 2.84 -10.56 9.28
N VAL A 17 1.89 -9.63 9.45
CA VAL A 17 2.17 -8.27 9.94
C VAL A 17 2.77 -8.30 11.35
N TRP A 18 2.38 -9.27 12.18
CA TRP A 18 2.86 -9.39 13.56
C TRP A 18 4.28 -9.96 13.67
N ASP A 19 4.77 -10.61 12.61
CA ASP A 19 6.14 -11.11 12.53
C ASP A 19 7.14 -10.02 12.10
N LEU A 20 6.65 -8.84 11.69
CA LEU A 20 7.49 -7.71 11.32
C LEU A 20 8.04 -7.03 12.58
N PRO A 21 9.37 -6.97 12.78
CA PRO A 21 9.95 -6.37 13.99
C PRO A 21 9.51 -4.92 14.24
N GLU A 22 9.22 -4.19 13.17
CA GLU A 22 8.82 -2.78 13.22
C GLU A 22 7.40 -2.58 13.81
N THR A 23 6.53 -3.59 13.77
CA THR A 23 5.12 -3.48 14.23
C THR A 23 4.95 -3.80 15.72
N LYS A 24 6.02 -4.22 16.41
CA LYS A 24 6.01 -4.58 17.84
C LYS A 24 5.44 -3.49 18.76
N PHE A 25 5.54 -2.23 18.37
CA PHE A 25 5.06 -1.08 19.15
C PHE A 25 3.83 -0.40 18.55
N PHE A 26 3.27 -0.94 17.47
CA PHE A 26 2.09 -0.38 16.83
C PHE A 26 0.84 -0.81 17.59
N TYR A 27 -0.28 -0.12 17.34
CA TYR A 27 -1.58 -0.57 17.86
C TYR A 27 -1.84 -2.02 17.44
N SER A 28 -2.33 -2.83 18.37
CA SER A 28 -2.56 -4.27 18.19
C SER A 28 -3.78 -4.60 17.34
N ALA A 29 -4.31 -3.64 16.58
CA ALA A 29 -5.43 -3.81 15.68
C ALA A 29 -5.19 -3.02 14.39
N PHE A 30 -5.44 -3.68 13.26
CA PHE A 30 -5.51 -3.06 11.94
C PHE A 30 -6.66 -3.70 11.17
N SER A 31 -7.16 -3.01 10.14
CA SER A 31 -8.15 -3.59 9.23
C SER A 31 -7.45 -4.41 8.16
N ASP A 32 -7.82 -5.68 8.03
CA ASP A 32 -7.40 -6.54 6.91
C ASP A 32 -8.46 -6.61 5.79
N THR A 33 -9.50 -5.77 5.87
CA THR A 33 -10.54 -5.70 4.84
C THR A 33 -9.97 -5.11 3.56
N PRO A 34 -10.09 -5.80 2.40
CA PRO A 34 -9.68 -5.25 1.12
C PRO A 34 -10.41 -3.94 0.79
N ASN A 35 -9.64 -2.89 0.49
CA ASN A 35 -10.16 -1.52 0.36
C ASN A 35 -9.79 -0.82 -0.97
N ILE A 36 -9.17 -1.54 -1.91
CA ILE A 36 -8.83 -1.04 -3.25
C ILE A 36 -9.67 -1.78 -4.30
N GLY A 37 -10.56 -1.05 -4.97
CA GLY A 37 -11.38 -1.54 -6.07
C GLY A 37 -10.80 -1.22 -7.44
N ALA A 38 -11.61 -1.45 -8.48
CA ALA A 38 -11.21 -1.25 -9.87
C ALA A 38 -10.92 0.23 -10.19
N ASP A 39 -11.72 1.15 -9.64
CA ASP A 39 -11.58 2.58 -9.90
C ASP A 39 -10.35 3.17 -9.22
N GLU A 40 -10.09 2.76 -7.97
CA GLU A 40 -8.88 3.10 -7.22
C GLU A 40 -7.63 2.59 -7.94
N LEU A 41 -7.67 1.33 -8.42
CA LEU A 41 -6.59 0.75 -9.19
C LEU A 41 -6.35 1.52 -10.51
N ALA A 42 -7.42 1.87 -11.23
CA ALA A 42 -7.31 2.67 -12.46
C ALA A 42 -6.71 4.05 -12.19
N ALA A 43 -7.09 4.71 -11.09
CA ALA A 43 -6.50 5.97 -10.67
C ALA A 43 -4.99 5.83 -10.40
N LEU A 44 -4.57 4.82 -9.65
CA LEU A 44 -3.16 4.53 -9.39
C LEU A 44 -2.37 4.28 -10.69
N LEU A 45 -2.90 3.47 -11.61
CA LEU A 45 -2.26 3.17 -12.91
C LEU A 45 -2.21 4.38 -13.85
N SER A 46 -3.07 5.38 -13.63
CA SER A 46 -3.01 6.68 -14.32
C SER A 46 -1.98 7.66 -13.72
N GLY A 47 -1.35 7.29 -12.60
CA GLY A 47 -0.35 8.11 -11.90
C GLY A 47 -0.90 9.02 -10.82
N LYS A 48 -2.21 8.93 -10.52
CA LYS A 48 -2.83 9.66 -9.40
C LYS A 48 -2.50 8.99 -8.07
N ALA A 49 -2.65 9.75 -6.98
CA ALA A 49 -2.60 9.23 -5.62
C ALA A 49 -4.00 8.93 -5.08
N LEU A 50 -4.06 8.01 -4.13
CA LEU A 50 -5.20 7.78 -3.26
C LEU A 50 -4.88 8.33 -1.88
N VAL A 51 -5.93 8.77 -1.18
CA VAL A 51 -5.85 9.23 0.20
C VAL A 51 -6.84 8.41 1.00
N ASP A 52 -6.33 7.63 1.95
CA ASP A 52 -7.15 6.90 2.90
C ASP A 52 -7.19 7.65 4.25
N LEU A 53 -8.40 7.86 4.75
CA LEU A 53 -8.74 8.60 5.97
C LEU A 53 -9.54 7.74 6.97
N SER A 54 -9.57 6.42 6.75
CA SER A 54 -10.50 5.50 7.41
C SER A 54 -10.27 5.34 8.92
N ASP A 55 -9.04 5.55 9.41
CA ASP A 55 -8.74 5.47 10.83
C ASP A 55 -9.08 6.76 11.61
N GLY A 56 -9.36 7.87 10.90
CA GLY A 56 -9.66 9.17 11.50
C GLY A 56 -8.50 9.83 12.23
N GLU A 57 -7.29 9.24 12.19
CA GLU A 57 -6.10 9.73 12.89
C GLU A 57 -5.04 10.20 11.90
N TYR A 58 -4.79 9.44 10.85
CA TYR A 58 -3.70 9.68 9.90
C TYR A 58 -4.21 9.78 8.47
N ILE A 59 -3.55 10.64 7.68
CA ILE A 59 -3.76 10.72 6.24
C ILE A 59 -2.80 9.73 5.58
N HIS A 60 -3.35 8.63 5.03
CA HIS A 60 -2.58 7.60 4.34
C HIS A 60 -2.47 7.92 2.86
N TRP A 61 -1.32 8.42 2.43
CA TRP A 61 -1.05 8.72 1.02
C TRP A 61 -0.51 7.49 0.28
N ILE A 62 -1.21 7.06 -0.77
CA ILE A 62 -0.84 5.89 -1.57
C ILE A 62 -0.66 6.31 -3.03
N GLN A 63 0.54 6.13 -3.58
CA GLN A 63 0.82 6.45 -4.99
C GLN A 63 1.87 5.50 -5.56
N LEU A 64 1.68 5.09 -6.81
CA LEU A 64 2.66 4.27 -7.51
C LEU A 64 3.83 5.12 -8.00
N THR A 65 5.04 4.56 -7.93
CA THR A 65 6.20 5.14 -8.59
C THR A 65 6.06 5.02 -10.11
N PRO A 66 6.72 5.89 -10.90
CA PRO A 66 6.71 5.78 -12.36
C PRO A 66 7.15 4.41 -12.88
N ASP A 67 8.15 3.79 -12.25
CA ASP A 67 8.65 2.45 -12.60
C ASP A 67 7.60 1.36 -12.32
N ALA A 68 6.83 1.47 -11.23
CA ALA A 68 5.75 0.53 -10.91
C ALA A 68 4.63 0.61 -11.96
N ILE A 69 4.23 1.82 -12.37
CA ILE A 69 3.24 2.04 -13.43
C ILE A 69 3.72 1.43 -14.75
N LYS A 70 4.99 1.65 -15.11
CA LYS A 70 5.58 1.07 -16.32
C LYS A 70 5.55 -0.46 -16.26
N THR A 71 5.92 -1.04 -15.12
CA THR A 71 5.92 -2.50 -14.92
C THR A 71 4.51 -3.08 -15.05
N ALA A 72 3.49 -2.42 -14.47
CA ALA A 72 2.11 -2.86 -14.57
C ALA A 72 1.58 -2.86 -16.01
N LYS A 73 1.94 -1.84 -16.81
CA LYS A 73 1.55 -1.72 -18.23
C LYS A 73 2.24 -2.72 -19.15
N LEU A 74 3.44 -3.21 -18.79
CA LEU A 74 4.16 -4.22 -19.56
C LEU A 74 3.64 -5.65 -19.34
N ARG A 75 2.79 -5.85 -18.33
CA ARG A 75 2.21 -7.16 -17.96
C ARG A 75 0.75 -7.31 -18.39
N GLN A 76 0.19 -6.33 -19.08
CA GLN A 76 -1.12 -6.39 -19.75
C GLN A 76 -0.93 -6.93 -21.17
#